data_AF-A0A1B3W9W2-F1
#
_entry.id   AF-A0A1B3W9W2-F1
#
_cell.length_a   1.000
_cell.length_b   1.000
_cell.length_c   1.000
_cell.angle_alpha   90.00
_cell.angle_beta   90.00
_cell.angle_gamma   90.00
#
_symmetry.space_group_name_H-M   'P 1'
#
loop_
_entity.id
_entity.type
_entity.pdbx_description
1 polymer ?
#
loop_
_entity_poly.entity_id
_entity_poly.type
_entity_poly.pdbx_seq_one_letter_code
_entity_poly.pdbx_strand_id
1 'polypeptide(L)' 'MATTPNVIRLPARPAVLQSVRRAINARATSIHASEAIRTRAVNTAMAQLHDGASTGWAIQSGLRVLRGLPQVPR' A
#
# COMPACT_ATOMS: atom_id res chain seq x y z
N MET A 1 -27.17 14.30 13.69
CA MET A 1 -26.93 13.97 12.27
C MET A 1 -25.43 13.94 12.06
N ALA A 2 -24.85 12.76 11.81
CA ALA A 2 -23.42 12.63 11.56
C ALA A 2 -23.10 13.20 10.17
N THR A 3 -22.28 14.24 10.11
CA THR A 3 -21.65 14.71 8.88
C THR A 3 -20.73 13.61 8.37
N THR A 4 -21.24 12.75 7.49
CA THR A 4 -20.39 11.81 6.75
C THR A 4 -19.41 12.65 5.95
N PRO A 5 -18.10 12.63 6.25
CA PRO A 5 -17.15 13.32 5.41
C PRO A 5 -17.28 12.69 4.02
N ASN A 6 -17.68 13.49 3.04
CA ASN A 6 -17.70 13.09 1.63
C ASN A 6 -16.23 12.94 1.21
N VAL A 7 -15.62 11.80 1.55
CA VAL A 7 -14.26 11.50 1.16
C VAL A 7 -14.31 11.27 -0.34
N ILE A 8 -13.94 12.30 -1.11
CA ILE A 8 -13.75 12.17 -2.55
C ILE A 8 -12.67 11.09 -2.73
N ARG A 9 -13.10 9.87 -3.06
CA ARG A 9 -12.21 8.78 -3.44
C ARG A 9 -11.65 9.13 -4.80
N LEU A 10 -10.61 9.96 -4.82
CA LEU A 10 -9.84 10.21 -6.03
C LEU A 10 -9.32 8.86 -6.52
N PRO A 11 -9.59 8.46 -7.77
CA PRO A 11 -8.98 7.26 -8.32
C PRO A 11 -7.46 7.41 -8.18
N ALA A 12 -6.82 6.41 -7.58
CA ALA A 12 -5.38 6.42 -7.40
C ALA A 12 -4.73 6.63 -8.77
N ARG A 13 -4.10 7.80 -8.98
CA ARG A 13 -3.52 8.19 -10.28
C ARG A 13 -2.56 7.09 -10.74
N PRO A 14 -2.54 6.70 -12.03
CA PRO A 14 -1.67 5.63 -12.54
C PRO A 14 -0.20 5.77 -12.12
N ALA A 15 0.31 7.01 -12.11
CA ALA A 15 1.67 7.33 -11.66
C ALA A 15 1.93 7.00 -10.18
N VAL A 16 0.93 7.17 -9.31
CA VAL A 16 1.01 6.85 -7.88
C VAL A 16 1.04 5.34 -7.69
N LEU A 17 0.15 4.61 -8.38
CA LEU A 17 0.12 3.14 -8.36
C LEU A 17 1.45 2.55 -8.83
N GLN A 18 2.03 3.08 -9.92
CA GLN A 18 3.32 2.63 -10.43
C GLN A 18 4.46 2.91 -9.44
N SER A 19 4.46 4.07 -8.81
CA SER A 19 5.47 4.45 -7.81
C SER A 19 5.44 3.54 -6.59
N VAL A 20 4.24 3.23 -6.08
CA VAL A 20 4.04 2.33 -4.94
C VAL A 20 4.47 0.91 -5.29
N ARG A 21 4.07 0.40 -6.47
CA ARG A 21 4.48 -0.92 -6.95
C ARG A 21 6.00 -1.02 -7.11
N ARG A 22 6.65 0.02 -7.67
CA ARG A 22 8.12 0.05 -7.83
C ARG A 22 8.83 0.02 -6.48
N ALA A 23 8.38 0.81 -5.50
CA ALA A 23 8.99 0.86 -4.17
C ALA A 23 8.92 -0.50 -3.45
N ILE A 24 7.75 -1.15 -3.49
CA ILE A 24 7.54 -2.46 -2.85
C ILE A 24 8.34 -3.55 -3.56
N ASN A 25 8.33 -3.57 -4.90
CA ASN A 25 9.10 -4.54 -5.68
C ASN A 25 10.61 -4.39 -5.44
N ALA A 26 11.14 -3.16 -5.44
CA ALA A 26 12.55 -2.90 -5.16
C ALA A 26 12.94 -3.45 -3.78
N ARG A 27 12.11 -3.25 -2.77
CA ARG A 27 12.37 -3.83 -1.44
C ARG A 27 12.25 -5.34 -1.45
N ALA A 28 11.20 -5.91 -2.04
CA ALA A 28 10.99 -7.35 -2.10
C ALA A 28 12.17 -8.08 -2.75
N THR A 29 12.73 -7.52 -3.83
CA THR A 29 13.96 -8.01 -4.47
C THR A 29 15.15 -7.90 -3.52
N SER A 30 15.34 -6.77 -2.84
CA SER A 30 16.49 -6.57 -1.92
C SER A 30 16.53 -7.54 -0.73
N ILE A 31 15.38 -8.12 -0.36
CA ILE A 31 15.29 -9.07 0.77
C ILE A 31 14.99 -10.50 0.32
N HIS A 32 15.07 -10.78 -0.99
CA HIS A 32 14.73 -12.08 -1.58
C HIS A 32 13.35 -12.61 -1.13
N ALA A 33 12.35 -11.73 -1.02
CA ALA A 33 11.00 -12.12 -0.62
C ALA A 33 10.36 -13.06 -1.65
N SER A 34 9.64 -14.06 -1.16
CA SER A 34 8.86 -14.95 -2.02
C SER A 34 7.82 -14.17 -2.83
N GLU A 35 7.44 -14.73 -3.97
CA GLU A 35 6.41 -14.13 -4.83
C GLU A 35 5.09 -13.92 -4.08
N ALA A 36 4.70 -14.88 -3.22
CA ALA A 36 3.51 -14.77 -2.40
C ALA A 36 3.56 -13.55 -1.45
N ILE A 37 4.69 -13.32 -0.79
CA ILE A 37 4.87 -12.18 0.13
C ILE A 37 4.88 -10.86 -0.66
N ARG A 38 5.56 -10.83 -1.81
CA ARG A 38 5.60 -9.67 -2.71
C ARG A 38 4.20 -9.27 -3.18
N THR A 39 3.44 -10.24 -3.69
CA THR A 39 2.07 -10.02 -4.18
C THR A 39 1.15 -9.55 -3.05
N ARG A 40 1.25 -10.16 -1.87
CA ARG A 40 0.49 -9.71 -0.67
C ARG A 40 0.85 -8.28 -0.27
N ALA A 41 2.13 -7.90 -0.30
CA ALA A 41 2.59 -6.55 0.04
C ALA A 41 2.08 -5.50 -0.95
N VAL A 42 2.13 -5.79 -2.25
CA VAL A 42 1.58 -4.90 -3.29
C VAL A 42 0.07 -4.76 -3.13
N ASN A 43 -0.68 -5.86 -3.00
CA ASN A 43 -2.13 -5.83 -2.84
C ASN A 43 -2.54 -5.05 -1.58
N THR A 44 -1.80 -5.20 -0.48
CA THR A 44 -2.02 -4.43 0.75
C THR A 44 -1.85 -2.94 0.51
N ALA A 45 -0.77 -2.53 -0.17
CA ALA A 45 -0.54 -1.13 -0.47
C ALA A 45 -1.59 -0.54 -1.42
N MET A 46 -2.04 -1.31 -2.41
CA MET A 46 -3.10 -0.88 -3.34
C MET A 46 -4.45 -0.73 -2.64
N ALA A 47 -4.80 -1.65 -1.74
CA ALA A 47 -6.01 -1.54 -0.92
C ALA A 47 -5.99 -0.26 -0.07
N GLN A 48 -4.85 0.04 0.57
CA GLN A 48 -4.69 1.27 1.34
C GLN A 48 -4.92 2.52 0.46
N LEU A 49 -4.33 2.59 -0.74
CA LEU A 49 -4.56 3.71 -1.65
C LEU A 49 -6.03 3.86 -2.03
N HIS A 50 -6.70 2.74 -2.28
CA HIS A 50 -8.12 2.71 -2.60
C HIS A 50 -8.99 3.19 -1.44
N ASP A 51 -8.57 2.93 -0.20
CA ASP A 51 -9.23 3.39 1.03
C ASP A 51 -8.94 4.88 1.35
N GLY A 52 -8.23 5.59 0.46
CA GLY A 52 -7.90 7.01 0.63
C GLY A 52 -6.58 7.27 1.37
N ALA A 53 -5.71 6.26 1.47
CA ALA A 53 -4.38 6.45 2.02
C ALA A 53 -3.54 7.47 1.26
N SER A 54 -2.74 8.24 1.99
CA SER A 54 -1.55 8.85 1.42
C SER A 54 -0.59 7.79 0.85
N THR A 55 0.11 8.16 -0.23
CA THR A 55 1.09 7.29 -0.91
C THR A 55 2.17 6.77 0.04
N GLY A 56 2.67 7.62 0.94
CA GLY A 56 3.71 7.23 1.90
C GLY A 56 3.27 6.11 2.83
N TRP A 57 2.02 6.14 3.30
CA TRP A 57 1.50 5.08 4.16
C TRP A 57 1.23 3.79 3.40
N ALA A 58 0.69 3.88 2.17
CA ALA A 58 0.46 2.70 1.35
C ALA A 58 1.78 1.93 1.14
N ILE A 59 2.87 2.65 0.85
CA ILE A 59 4.22 2.08 0.78
C ILE A 59 4.59 1.45 2.12
N GLN A 60 4.49 2.20 3.23
CA GLN A 60 4.89 1.70 4.54
C GLN A 60 4.13 0.43 4.96
N SER A 61 2.82 0.36 4.69
CA SER A 61 1.99 -0.82 4.96
C SER A 61 2.41 -2.01 4.12
N GLY A 62 2.68 -1.83 2.82
CA GLY A 62 3.28 -2.88 1.99
C GLY A 62 4.65 -3.34 2.51
N LEU A 63 5.49 -2.39 2.94
CA LEU A 63 6.80 -2.69 3.53
C LEU A 63 6.72 -3.37 4.91
N ARG A 64 5.62 -3.23 5.65
CA ARG A 64 5.37 -3.99 6.90
C ARG A 64 5.06 -5.45 6.59
N VAL A 65 4.25 -5.72 5.56
CA VAL A 65 3.96 -7.08 5.09
C VAL A 65 5.25 -7.80 4.68
N LEU A 66 6.14 -7.12 3.95
CA LEU A 66 7.46 -7.68 3.58
C LEU A 66 8.31 -8.06 4.80
N ARG A 67 8.10 -7.40 5.94
CA ARG A 67 8.82 -7.65 7.20
C ARG A 67 8.07 -8.59 8.15
N GLY A 68 6.90 -9.11 7.76
CA GLY A 68 6.04 -9.91 8.64
C GLY A 68 5.48 -9.14 9.84
N LEU A 69 5.47 -7.80 9.77
CA LEU A 69 4.99 -6.95 10.86
C LEU A 69 3.46 -6.81 10.81
N PRO A 70 2.79 -6.76 11.97
CA PRO A 70 1.35 -6.57 12.02
C PRO A 70 0.94 -5.24 11.37
N GLN A 71 -0.26 -5.22 10.77
CA GLN A 71 -0.84 -3.98 10.26
C GLN A 71 -1.33 -3.13 11.44
N VAL A 72 -0.89 -1.89 11.48
CA VAL A 72 -1.35 -0.91 12.48
C VAL A 72 -2.59 -0.22 11.89
N PRO A 73 -3.75 -0.22 12.57
CA PRO A 73 -4.90 0.55 12.13
C PRO A 73 -4.55 2.05 12.14
N ARG A 74 -5.09 2.79 11.17
CA ARG A 74 -4.96 4.24 11.06
C ARG A 74 -6.01 4.96 11.86
#